data_AF-A0AAP0N3R5-F1
#
_entry.id   AF-A0AAP0N3R5-F1
#
_cell.length_a   1.000
_cell.length_b   1.000
_cell.length_c   1.000
_cell.angle_alpha   90.00
_cell.angle_beta   90.00
_cell.angle_gamma   90.00
#
_symmetry.space_group_name_H-M   'P 1'
#
loop_
_entity.id
_entity.type
_entity.pdbx_description
1 polymer ?
#
loop_
_entity_poly.entity_id
_entity_poly.type
_entity_poly.pdbx_seq_one_letter_code
_entity_poly.pdbx_strand_id
1 'polypeptide(L)'
;MISSIISVLCFKGYRKLSNEKKLEWNNRGFSTFHAFIASTASLYLLLLSDLFSEDYYDELIINRTSSLSKTVLGISIGYFLSDLAMILWLYPALGGLEYVLHHGLSMFSIFLALVSGKAQIYILMVLFTEITTPFVNLRWYLDVAGLKSSNIYICNGVALFLGWLVARILLFIYFFVHMAIHFDQVKEIFPLGFYSLLVVPPMLAIMNVFWFWKIAKECMDNDCFDSQISNWAVEWIRLGLH
;
A
#
# COMPACT_ATOMS: atom_id res chain seq x y z
N MET A 1 -9.79 -18.85 8.53
CA MET A 1 -9.43 -20.25 8.86
C MET A 1 -8.03 -20.61 8.39
N ILE A 2 -7.68 -20.45 7.11
CA ILE A 2 -6.33 -20.77 6.58
C ILE A 2 -5.21 -19.89 7.17
N SER A 3 -5.41 -18.56 7.22
CA SER A 3 -4.47 -17.63 7.88
C SER A 3 -4.16 -18.02 9.33
N SER A 4 -5.18 -18.47 10.06
CA SER A 4 -5.06 -18.85 11.46
C SER A 4 -4.28 -20.16 11.65
N ILE A 5 -4.41 -21.11 10.71
CA ILE A 5 -3.67 -22.38 10.74
C ILE A 5 -2.18 -22.13 10.45
N ILE A 6 -1.86 -21.34 9.41
CA ILE A 6 -0.48 -20.95 9.09
C ILE A 6 0.15 -20.17 10.25
N SER A 7 -0.61 -19.23 10.85
CA SER A 7 -0.13 -18.43 11.98
C SER A 7 0.14 -19.27 13.23
N VAL A 8 -0.69 -20.28 13.51
CA VAL A 8 -0.45 -21.23 14.62
C VAL A 8 0.81 -22.07 14.40
N LEU A 9 1.11 -22.43 13.15
CA LEU A 9 2.27 -23.26 12.81
C LEU A 9 3.57 -22.45 12.78
N CYS A 10 3.55 -21.22 12.26
CA CYS A 10 4.74 -20.40 12.09
C CYS A 10 5.06 -19.52 13.31
N PHE A 11 4.08 -19.13 14.13
CA PHE A 11 4.28 -18.19 15.25
C PHE A 11 3.74 -18.73 16.57
N LYS A 12 4.64 -19.26 17.43
CA LYS A 12 4.31 -19.75 18.78
C LYS A 12 3.61 -18.70 19.66
N GLY A 13 3.83 -17.41 19.39
CA GLY A 13 3.19 -16.29 20.10
C GLY A 13 1.69 -16.13 19.79
N TYR A 14 1.22 -16.57 18.62
CA TYR A 14 -0.17 -16.38 18.17
C TYR A 14 -1.20 -16.97 19.15
N ARG A 15 -0.91 -18.15 19.75
CA ARG A 15 -1.82 -18.80 20.70
C ARG A 15 -2.07 -17.96 21.96
N LYS A 16 -1.08 -17.17 22.37
CA LYS A 16 -1.10 -16.34 23.60
C LYS A 16 -1.80 -14.98 23.41
N LEU A 17 -2.17 -14.62 22.18
CA LEU A 17 -2.86 -13.37 21.89
C LEU A 17 -4.33 -13.39 22.35
N SER A 18 -4.84 -12.21 22.71
CA SER A 18 -6.28 -12.00 22.93
C SER A 18 -7.07 -12.25 21.64
N ASN A 19 -8.37 -12.48 21.75
CA ASN A 19 -9.22 -12.74 20.58
C ASN A 19 -9.22 -11.57 19.58
N GLU A 20 -9.19 -10.34 20.09
CA GLU A 20 -9.09 -9.12 19.28
C GLU A 20 -7.76 -9.07 18.49
N LYS A 21 -6.63 -9.31 19.16
CA LYS A 21 -5.31 -9.35 18.49
C LYS A 21 -5.21 -10.50 17.49
N LYS A 22 -5.86 -11.63 17.73
CA LYS A 22 -5.93 -12.74 16.75
C LYS A 22 -6.73 -12.34 15.52
N LEU A 23 -7.82 -11.61 15.69
CA LEU A 23 -8.63 -11.11 14.58
C LEU A 23 -7.82 -10.11 13.74
N GLU A 24 -7.18 -9.13 14.37
CA GLU A 24 -6.27 -8.18 13.69
C GLU A 24 -5.14 -8.91 12.98
N TRP A 25 -4.50 -9.88 13.64
CA TRP A 25 -3.41 -10.67 13.07
C TRP A 25 -3.84 -11.37 11.79
N ASN A 26 -5.01 -12.00 11.79
CA ASN A 26 -5.53 -12.67 10.59
C ASN A 26 -5.88 -11.68 9.49
N ASN A 27 -6.45 -10.53 9.84
CA ASN A 27 -6.80 -9.52 8.85
C ASN A 27 -5.57 -8.95 8.15
N ARG A 28 -4.51 -8.65 8.90
CA ARG A 28 -3.21 -8.25 8.33
C ARG A 28 -2.62 -9.29 7.39
N GLY A 29 -2.97 -10.57 7.57
CA GLY A 29 -2.60 -11.65 6.66
C GLY A 29 -3.33 -11.54 5.32
N PHE A 30 -4.64 -11.31 5.36
CA PHE A 30 -5.44 -11.05 4.16
C PHE A 30 -5.02 -9.77 3.44
N SER A 31 -4.75 -8.71 4.19
CA SER A 31 -4.21 -7.44 3.70
C SER A 31 -2.89 -7.63 2.96
N THR A 32 -1.96 -8.38 3.55
CA THR A 32 -0.68 -8.70 2.91
C THR A 32 -0.87 -9.48 1.61
N PHE A 33 -1.80 -10.44 1.58
CA PHE A 33 -2.09 -11.23 0.37
C PHE A 33 -2.69 -10.37 -0.75
N HIS A 34 -3.68 -9.53 -0.43
CA HIS A 34 -4.25 -8.58 -1.39
C HIS A 34 -3.17 -7.64 -1.92
N ALA A 35 -2.34 -7.09 -1.04
CA ALA A 35 -1.27 -6.18 -1.41
C ALA A 35 -0.30 -6.78 -2.43
N PHE A 36 0.10 -8.06 -2.27
CA PHE A 36 0.93 -8.75 -3.25
C PHE A 36 0.25 -8.88 -4.61
N ILE A 37 -1.03 -9.26 -4.65
CA ILE A 37 -1.80 -9.38 -5.90
C ILE A 37 -1.91 -8.01 -6.57
N ALA A 38 -2.40 -7.00 -5.83
CA ALA A 38 -2.68 -5.67 -6.35
C ALA A 38 -1.40 -4.98 -6.85
N SER A 39 -0.32 -5.00 -6.07
CA SER A 39 0.93 -4.35 -6.47
C SER A 39 1.62 -5.07 -7.62
N THR A 40 1.70 -6.40 -7.62
CA THR A 40 2.34 -7.16 -8.71
C THR A 40 1.58 -6.98 -10.02
N ALA A 41 0.25 -7.09 -9.98
CA ALA A 41 -0.56 -6.93 -11.18
C ALA A 41 -0.53 -5.48 -11.69
N SER A 42 -0.52 -4.48 -10.80
CA SER A 42 -0.39 -3.07 -11.18
C SER A 42 0.98 -2.80 -11.81
N LEU A 43 2.07 -3.32 -11.23
CA LEU A 43 3.42 -3.19 -11.80
C LEU A 43 3.49 -3.79 -13.21
N TYR A 44 2.95 -5.00 -13.38
CA TYR A 44 2.90 -5.67 -14.68
C TYR A 44 2.11 -4.83 -15.69
N LEU A 45 0.90 -4.39 -15.33
CA LEU A 45 0.04 -3.64 -16.24
C LEU A 45 0.61 -2.26 -16.61
N LEU A 46 1.25 -1.58 -15.65
CA LEU A 46 1.78 -0.22 -15.84
C LEU A 46 3.11 -0.19 -16.59
N LEU A 47 4.01 -1.16 -16.36
CA LEU A 47 5.40 -1.09 -16.84
C LEU A 47 5.79 -2.21 -17.80
N LEU A 48 5.18 -3.39 -17.69
CA LEU A 48 5.63 -4.59 -18.41
C LEU A 48 4.68 -5.00 -19.53
N SER A 49 3.43 -4.57 -19.48
CA SER A 49 2.43 -4.81 -20.51
C SER A 49 2.31 -3.62 -21.45
N ASP A 50 1.91 -3.86 -22.69
CA ASP A 50 1.72 -2.79 -23.66
C ASP A 50 0.47 -1.93 -23.39
N LEU A 51 -0.38 -2.27 -22.40
CA LEU A 51 -1.70 -1.68 -22.18
C LEU A 51 -1.70 -0.14 -22.14
N PHE A 52 -0.66 0.46 -21.56
CA PHE A 52 -0.53 1.91 -21.45
C PHE A 52 0.65 2.47 -22.25
N SER A 53 1.22 1.69 -23.18
CA SER A 53 2.26 2.14 -24.10
C SER A 53 1.71 3.18 -25.09
N GLU A 54 2.35 4.34 -25.22
CA GLU A 54 1.92 5.40 -26.14
C GLU A 54 2.02 4.97 -27.61
N ASP A 55 2.96 4.09 -27.95
CA ASP A 55 3.30 3.73 -29.34
C ASP A 55 2.33 2.71 -29.97
N TYR A 56 1.51 2.02 -29.17
CA TYR A 56 0.81 0.81 -29.62
C TYR A 56 -0.70 0.98 -29.85
N TYR A 57 -1.33 2.03 -29.31
CA TYR A 57 -2.78 2.20 -29.34
C TYR A 57 -3.20 3.62 -29.75
N ASP A 58 -4.12 3.70 -30.73
CA ASP A 58 -4.76 4.96 -31.15
C ASP A 58 -5.80 5.48 -30.13
N GLU A 59 -6.15 4.69 -29.11
CA GLU A 59 -7.11 5.07 -28.08
C GLU A 59 -6.46 5.94 -26.97
N LEU A 60 -7.21 6.92 -26.44
CA LEU A 60 -6.80 7.73 -25.29
C LEU A 60 -6.40 6.85 -24.10
N ILE A 61 -5.29 7.17 -23.42
CA ILE A 61 -4.74 6.37 -22.32
C ILE A 61 -5.76 6.17 -21.19
N ILE A 62 -6.65 7.16 -20.99
CA ILE A 62 -7.71 7.13 -19.99
C ILE A 62 -8.82 6.10 -20.27
N ASN A 63 -8.98 5.61 -21.51
CA ASN A 63 -10.03 4.66 -21.87
C ASN A 63 -9.51 3.22 -21.96
N ARG A 64 -8.19 3.03 -21.88
CA ARG A 64 -7.56 1.72 -22.05
C ARG A 64 -7.81 0.82 -20.85
N THR A 65 -8.33 -0.38 -21.12
CA THR A 65 -8.60 -1.41 -20.10
C THR A 65 -8.28 -2.80 -20.63
N SER A 66 -8.07 -3.76 -19.73
CA SER A 66 -7.93 -5.17 -20.05
C SER A 66 -8.82 -6.02 -19.14
N SER A 67 -8.96 -7.31 -19.45
CA SER A 67 -9.64 -8.26 -18.55
C SER A 67 -8.91 -8.32 -17.21
N LEU A 68 -7.56 -8.39 -17.24
CA LEU A 68 -6.74 -8.44 -16.03
C LEU A 68 -6.89 -7.19 -15.17
N SER A 69 -6.86 -5.99 -15.76
CA SER A 69 -7.02 -4.74 -14.99
C SER A 69 -8.39 -4.67 -14.33
N LYS A 70 -9.48 -5.03 -15.04
CA LYS A 70 -10.83 -5.12 -14.47
C LYS A 70 -10.92 -6.14 -13.34
N THR A 71 -10.29 -7.31 -13.48
CA THR A 71 -10.22 -8.33 -12.42
C THR A 71 -9.51 -7.80 -11.18
N VAL A 72 -8.35 -7.14 -11.33
CA VAL A 72 -7.58 -6.57 -10.21
C VAL A 72 -8.38 -5.50 -9.47
N LEU A 73 -9.06 -4.61 -10.20
CA LEU A 73 -9.93 -3.59 -9.62
C LEU A 73 -11.10 -4.24 -8.85
N GLY A 74 -11.73 -5.26 -9.41
CA GLY A 74 -12.81 -6.02 -8.76
C GLY A 74 -12.36 -6.72 -7.47
N ILE A 75 -11.21 -7.40 -7.49
CA ILE A 75 -10.61 -8.01 -6.30
C ILE A 75 -10.33 -6.94 -5.24
N SER A 76 -9.78 -5.79 -5.64
CA SER A 76 -9.48 -4.69 -4.73
C SER A 76 -10.72 -4.10 -4.09
N ILE A 77 -11.81 -3.84 -4.83
CA ILE A 77 -13.08 -3.38 -4.23
C ILE A 77 -13.56 -4.37 -3.17
N GLY A 78 -13.57 -5.67 -3.49
CA GLY A 78 -14.03 -6.70 -2.56
C GLY A 78 -13.18 -6.74 -1.28
N TYR A 79 -11.86 -6.61 -1.42
CA TYR A 79 -10.94 -6.51 -0.28
C TYR A 79 -11.20 -5.25 0.56
N PHE A 80 -11.18 -4.06 -0.04
CA PHE A 80 -11.37 -2.80 0.69
C PHE A 80 -12.72 -2.76 1.42
N LEU A 81 -13.77 -3.37 0.84
CA LEU A 81 -15.08 -3.48 1.49
C LEU A 81 -15.01 -4.39 2.74
N SER A 82 -14.38 -5.56 2.61
CA SER A 82 -14.22 -6.49 3.73
C SER A 82 -13.37 -5.87 4.85
N ASP A 83 -12.29 -5.17 4.50
CA ASP A 83 -11.40 -4.54 5.48
C ASP A 83 -12.10 -3.36 6.17
N LEU A 84 -12.82 -2.53 5.42
CA LEU A 84 -13.62 -1.44 6.00
C LEU A 84 -14.71 -1.97 6.94
N ALA A 85 -15.43 -3.03 6.56
CA ALA A 85 -16.46 -3.63 7.41
C ALA A 85 -15.86 -4.07 8.76
N MET A 86 -14.66 -4.64 8.75
CA MET A 86 -13.97 -5.05 9.97
C MET A 86 -13.45 -3.84 10.78
N ILE A 87 -12.89 -2.81 10.13
CA ILE A 87 -12.49 -1.56 10.80
C ILE A 87 -13.68 -0.93 11.53
N LEU A 88 -14.86 -0.88 10.89
CA LEU A 88 -16.08 -0.35 11.49
C LEU A 88 -16.60 -1.23 12.62
N TRP A 89 -16.57 -2.56 12.48
CA TRP A 89 -17.02 -3.50 13.51
C TRP A 89 -16.20 -3.40 14.80
N LEU A 90 -14.89 -3.14 14.67
CA LEU A 90 -13.97 -3.00 15.79
C LEU A 90 -13.57 -1.55 16.06
N TYR A 91 -14.33 -0.58 15.55
CA TYR A 91 -13.99 0.83 15.72
C TYR A 91 -14.09 1.24 17.20
N PRO A 92 -13.13 1.99 17.76
CA PRO A 92 -11.92 2.56 17.13
C PRO A 92 -10.63 1.71 17.31
N ALA A 93 -10.74 0.47 17.77
CA ALA A 93 -9.59 -0.35 18.18
C ALA A 93 -8.65 -0.75 17.02
N LEU A 94 -9.17 -0.88 15.79
CA LEU A 94 -8.38 -1.30 14.61
C LEU A 94 -7.88 -0.14 13.73
N GLY A 95 -8.37 1.08 13.91
CA GLY A 95 -8.01 2.20 13.04
C GLY A 95 -8.75 3.49 13.35
N GLY A 96 -8.10 4.61 13.07
CA GLY A 96 -8.70 5.94 13.14
C GLY A 96 -9.52 6.31 11.89
N LEU A 97 -10.12 7.50 11.94
CA LEU A 97 -10.94 8.05 10.85
C LEU A 97 -10.18 8.13 9.52
N GLU A 98 -8.86 8.32 9.55
CA GLU A 98 -8.01 8.32 8.36
C GLU A 98 -8.08 6.99 7.59
N TYR A 99 -8.20 5.85 8.26
CA TYR A 99 -8.30 4.56 7.58
C TYR A 99 -9.69 4.39 6.95
N VAL A 100 -10.75 4.85 7.61
CA VAL A 100 -12.11 4.86 7.07
C VAL A 100 -12.17 5.71 5.81
N LEU A 101 -11.61 6.92 5.86
CA LEU A 101 -11.53 7.82 4.71
C LEU A 101 -10.70 7.21 3.58
N HIS A 102 -9.54 6.63 3.87
CA HIS A 102 -8.70 5.96 2.89
C HIS A 102 -9.48 4.88 2.14
N HIS A 103 -10.12 3.96 2.87
CA HIS A 103 -10.87 2.85 2.27
C HIS A 103 -12.08 3.34 1.47
N GLY A 104 -12.85 4.28 2.02
CA GLY A 104 -14.02 4.85 1.35
C GLY A 104 -13.67 5.55 0.04
N LEU A 105 -12.64 6.40 0.07
CA LEU A 105 -12.14 7.12 -1.10
C LEU A 105 -11.57 6.17 -2.17
N SER A 106 -10.75 5.20 -1.74
CA SER A 106 -10.20 4.17 -2.63
C SER A 106 -11.31 3.38 -3.32
N MET A 107 -12.28 2.85 -2.57
CA MET A 107 -13.41 2.11 -3.15
C MET A 107 -14.24 2.95 -4.10
N PHE A 108 -14.51 4.20 -3.74
CA PHE A 108 -15.26 5.12 -4.60
C PHE A 108 -14.56 5.31 -5.95
N SER A 109 -13.27 5.62 -5.95
CA SER A 109 -12.51 5.80 -7.19
C SER A 109 -12.36 4.50 -7.99
N ILE A 110 -12.12 3.36 -7.34
CA ILE A 110 -12.04 2.07 -8.03
C ILE A 110 -13.40 1.69 -8.65
N PHE A 111 -14.50 1.90 -7.94
CA PHE A 111 -15.85 1.63 -8.43
C PHE A 111 -16.17 2.46 -9.68
N LEU A 112 -15.89 3.77 -9.64
CA LEU A 112 -16.06 4.66 -10.78
C LEU A 112 -15.26 4.19 -12.00
N ALA A 113 -13.99 3.83 -11.82
CA ALA A 113 -13.14 3.35 -12.91
C ALA A 113 -13.58 1.98 -13.46
N LEU A 114 -14.07 1.10 -12.59
CA LEU A 114 -14.52 -0.23 -12.99
C LEU A 114 -15.81 -0.17 -13.81
N VAL A 115 -16.80 0.62 -13.37
CA VAL A 115 -18.11 0.74 -14.04
C VAL A 115 -18.01 1.55 -15.33
N SER A 116 -17.20 2.61 -15.35
CA SER A 116 -17.04 3.45 -16.55
C SER A 116 -16.06 2.89 -17.56
N GLY A 117 -15.15 2.01 -17.15
CA GLY A 117 -14.02 1.59 -17.97
C GLY A 117 -13.00 2.71 -18.20
N LYS A 118 -13.02 3.79 -17.42
CA LYS A 118 -12.11 4.94 -17.57
C LYS A 118 -11.12 5.07 -16.42
N ALA A 119 -10.03 5.78 -16.66
CA ALA A 119 -9.00 6.16 -15.68
C ALA A 119 -8.31 4.99 -14.95
N GLN A 120 -8.32 3.78 -15.52
CA GLN A 120 -7.74 2.61 -14.86
C GLN A 120 -6.23 2.75 -14.63
N ILE A 121 -5.50 3.47 -15.50
CA ILE A 121 -4.08 3.77 -15.28
C ILE A 121 -3.83 4.44 -13.92
N TYR A 122 -4.64 5.45 -13.58
CA TYR A 122 -4.53 6.20 -12.34
C TYR A 122 -4.90 5.34 -11.12
N ILE A 123 -5.92 4.49 -11.25
CA ILE A 123 -6.28 3.53 -10.20
C ILE A 123 -5.18 2.51 -9.98
N LEU A 124 -4.55 1.99 -11.04
CA LEU A 124 -3.46 1.02 -10.94
C LEU A 124 -2.21 1.66 -10.31
N MET A 125 -1.89 2.93 -10.63
CA MET A 125 -0.83 3.65 -9.93
C MET A 125 -1.10 3.72 -8.41
N VAL A 126 -2.34 4.04 -8.02
CA VAL A 126 -2.72 4.08 -6.59
C VAL A 126 -2.70 2.67 -5.97
N LEU A 127 -3.18 1.63 -6.66
CA LEU A 127 -3.12 0.24 -6.16
C LEU A 127 -1.69 -0.28 -6.02
N PHE A 128 -0.75 0.18 -6.85
CA PHE A 128 0.66 -0.17 -6.68
C PHE A 128 1.23 0.28 -5.33
N THR A 129 0.67 1.33 -4.72
CA THR A 129 1.07 1.83 -3.39
C THR A 129 0.88 0.80 -2.28
N GLU A 130 0.04 -0.23 -2.50
CA GLU A 130 -0.11 -1.36 -1.57
C GLU A 130 1.16 -2.19 -1.42
N ILE A 131 2.17 -2.01 -2.27
CA ILE A 131 3.48 -2.66 -2.11
C ILE A 131 4.14 -2.36 -0.75
N THR A 132 3.77 -1.28 -0.07
CA THR A 132 4.26 -0.95 1.27
C THR A 132 3.55 -1.73 2.39
N THR A 133 2.34 -2.23 2.14
CA THR A 133 1.46 -2.86 3.13
C THR A 133 2.06 -4.11 3.79
N PRO A 134 2.76 -5.01 3.07
CA PRO A 134 3.48 -6.13 3.68
C PRO A 134 4.50 -5.69 4.74
N PHE A 135 5.20 -4.57 4.53
CA PHE A 135 6.19 -4.05 5.49
C PHE A 135 5.52 -3.47 6.74
N VAL A 136 4.39 -2.77 6.57
CA VAL A 136 3.56 -2.28 7.69
C VAL A 136 3.07 -3.45 8.54
N ASN A 137 2.53 -4.48 7.90
CA ASN A 137 2.02 -5.67 8.58
C ASN A 137 3.13 -6.47 9.25
N LEU A 138 4.29 -6.64 8.60
CA LEU A 138 5.44 -7.31 9.19
C LEU A 138 5.96 -6.57 10.43
N ARG A 139 6.04 -5.24 10.38
CA ARG A 139 6.44 -4.43 11.55
C ARG A 139 5.51 -4.69 12.74
N TRP A 140 4.20 -4.71 12.50
CA TRP A 140 3.21 -4.99 13.54
C TRP A 140 3.32 -6.41 14.08
N TYR A 141 3.52 -7.42 13.22
CA TYR A 141 3.71 -8.81 13.67
C TYR A 141 4.91 -8.96 14.59
N LEU A 142 6.03 -8.32 14.24
CA LEU A 142 7.25 -8.33 15.04
C LEU A 142 7.08 -7.57 16.36
N ASP A 143 6.36 -6.45 16.36
CA ASP A 143 6.02 -5.71 17.60
C ASP A 143 5.22 -6.60 18.57
N VAL A 144 4.11 -7.16 18.09
CA VAL A 144 3.23 -8.02 18.89
C VAL A 144 3.93 -9.29 19.37
N ALA A 145 4.94 -9.77 18.64
CA ALA A 145 5.79 -10.88 19.04
C ALA A 145 6.89 -10.49 20.06
N GLY A 146 7.03 -9.21 20.42
CA GLY A 146 8.07 -8.72 21.33
C GLY A 146 9.45 -8.61 20.69
N LEU A 147 9.54 -8.48 19.37
CA LEU A 147 10.77 -8.54 18.58
C LEU A 147 11.26 -7.17 18.06
N LYS A 148 10.93 -6.07 18.75
CA LYS A 148 11.32 -4.70 18.35
C LYS A 148 12.84 -4.49 18.23
N SER A 149 13.63 -5.17 19.06
CA SER A 149 15.10 -5.06 19.04
C SER A 149 15.77 -5.99 18.02
N SER A 150 15.01 -6.78 17.26
CA SER A 150 15.57 -7.71 16.27
C SER A 150 16.07 -6.98 15.02
N ASN A 151 17.14 -7.50 14.40
CA ASN A 151 17.63 -6.99 13.11
C ASN A 151 16.51 -6.95 12.04
N ILE A 152 15.61 -7.94 12.03
CA ILE A 152 14.50 -8.02 11.07
C ILE A 152 13.53 -6.83 11.24
N TYR A 153 13.24 -6.43 12.48
CA TYR A 153 12.37 -5.28 12.76
C TYR A 153 12.96 -3.97 12.24
N ILE A 154 14.28 -3.81 12.41
CA ILE A 154 15.01 -2.62 11.99
C ILE A 154 15.15 -2.57 10.47
N CYS A 155 15.61 -3.65 9.84
CA CYS A 155 15.71 -3.75 8.38
C CYS A 155 14.34 -3.54 7.71
N ASN A 156 13.27 -4.11 8.27
CA ASN A 156 11.91 -3.85 7.79
C ASN A 156 11.50 -2.39 7.96
N GLY A 157 11.93 -1.71 9.04
CA GLY A 157 11.73 -0.28 9.22
C GLY A 157 12.38 0.56 8.12
N VAL A 158 13.63 0.25 7.75
CA VAL A 158 14.33 0.91 6.63
C VAL A 158 13.62 0.65 5.31
N ALA A 159 13.27 -0.62 5.04
CA ALA A 159 12.56 -1.00 3.83
C ALA A 159 11.19 -0.31 3.75
N LEU A 160 10.46 -0.20 4.86
CA LEU A 160 9.20 0.53 4.94
C LEU A 160 9.41 2.02 4.63
N PHE A 161 10.41 2.67 5.22
CA PHE A 161 10.70 4.09 4.96
C PHE A 161 11.02 4.35 3.48
N LEU A 162 11.96 3.59 2.90
CA LEU A 162 12.35 3.73 1.49
C LEU A 162 11.19 3.37 0.55
N GLY A 163 10.48 2.28 0.85
CA GLY A 163 9.30 1.86 0.10
C GLY A 163 8.21 2.91 0.12
N TRP A 164 7.98 3.57 1.25
CA TRP A 164 7.01 4.66 1.37
C TRP A 164 7.42 5.88 0.55
N LEU A 165 8.69 6.29 0.64
CA LEU A 165 9.21 7.39 -0.17
C LEU A 165 8.99 7.14 -1.66
N VAL A 166 9.39 5.96 -2.16
CA VAL A 166 9.28 5.64 -3.59
C VAL A 166 7.83 5.43 -4.02
N ALA A 167 7.12 4.50 -3.38
CA ALA A 167 5.80 4.05 -3.84
C ALA A 167 4.65 4.98 -3.45
N ARG A 168 4.81 5.86 -2.46
CA ARG A 168 3.71 6.74 -1.97
C ARG A 168 4.00 8.23 -2.11
N ILE A 169 5.26 8.66 -2.11
CA ILE A 169 5.61 10.08 -2.31
C ILE A 169 6.00 10.32 -3.77
N LEU A 170 7.07 9.70 -4.25
CA LEU A 170 7.57 9.90 -5.61
C LEU A 170 6.56 9.45 -6.67
N LEU A 171 5.88 8.33 -6.44
CA LEU A 171 4.82 7.86 -7.34
C LEU A 171 3.65 8.85 -7.43
N PHE A 172 3.24 9.49 -6.33
CA PHE A 172 2.18 10.49 -6.37
C PHE A 172 2.62 11.76 -7.10
N ILE A 173 3.89 12.17 -6.97
CA ILE A 173 4.45 13.25 -7.80
C ILE A 173 4.35 12.87 -9.28
N TYR A 174 4.81 11.67 -9.65
CA TYR A 174 4.70 11.15 -11.01
C TYR A 174 3.26 11.11 -11.50
N PHE A 175 2.34 10.61 -10.67
CA PHE A 175 0.91 10.56 -10.95
C PHE A 175 0.34 11.94 -11.31
N PHE A 176 0.67 12.99 -10.53
CA PHE A 176 0.18 14.35 -10.81
C PHE A 176 0.83 14.95 -12.06
N VAL A 177 2.12 14.70 -12.29
CA VAL A 177 2.81 15.13 -13.51
C VAL A 177 2.19 14.46 -14.74
N HIS A 178 1.99 13.15 -14.70
CA HIS A 178 1.33 12.40 -15.77
C HIS A 178 -0.10 12.92 -16.01
N MET A 179 -0.87 13.17 -14.94
CA MET A 179 -2.19 13.76 -15.06
C MET A 179 -2.18 15.14 -15.72
N ALA A 180 -1.19 15.98 -15.39
CA ALA A 180 -1.05 17.31 -15.97
C ALA A 180 -0.67 17.25 -17.46
N ILE A 181 0.21 16.32 -17.85
CA ILE A 181 0.60 16.10 -19.25
C ILE A 181 -0.58 15.59 -20.07
N HIS A 182 -1.37 14.66 -19.53
CA HIS A 182 -2.55 14.08 -20.20
C HIS A 182 -3.86 14.78 -19.83
N PHE A 183 -3.80 16.04 -19.37
CA PHE A 183 -4.97 16.72 -18.79
C PHE A 183 -6.12 16.88 -19.78
N ASP A 184 -5.83 17.08 -21.06
CA ASP A 184 -6.87 17.13 -22.10
C ASP A 184 -7.64 15.82 -22.22
N GLN A 185 -6.98 14.68 -22.03
CA GLN A 185 -7.66 13.39 -21.99
C GLN A 185 -8.47 13.23 -20.70
N VAL A 186 -7.97 13.75 -19.57
CA VAL A 186 -8.67 13.68 -18.28
C VAL A 186 -10.00 14.44 -18.32
N LYS A 187 -10.10 15.54 -19.09
CA LYS A 187 -11.36 16.28 -19.30
C LYS A 187 -12.45 15.47 -20.01
N GLU A 188 -12.06 14.44 -20.77
CA GLU A 188 -12.98 13.54 -21.49
C GLU A 188 -13.61 12.45 -20.60
N ILE A 189 -13.26 12.43 -19.30
CA ILE A 189 -13.91 11.57 -18.32
C ILE A 189 -15.26 12.16 -17.95
N PHE A 190 -16.26 11.30 -17.72
CA PHE A 190 -17.57 11.72 -17.23
C PHE A 190 -17.44 12.60 -15.98
N PRO A 191 -18.36 13.57 -15.75
CA PRO A 191 -18.13 14.65 -14.77
C PRO A 191 -17.75 14.19 -13.37
N LEU A 192 -18.42 13.17 -12.84
CA LEU A 192 -18.11 12.64 -11.51
C LEU A 192 -16.72 12.01 -11.44
N GLY A 193 -16.28 11.30 -12.49
CA GLY A 193 -14.95 10.72 -12.57
C GLY A 193 -13.86 11.79 -12.69
N PHE A 194 -14.12 12.85 -13.47
CA PHE A 194 -13.22 14.01 -13.57
C PHE A 194 -13.00 14.68 -12.21
N TYR A 195 -14.07 15.06 -11.51
CA TYR A 195 -13.93 15.68 -10.19
C TYR A 195 -13.34 14.72 -9.15
N SER A 196 -13.64 13.41 -9.24
CA SER A 196 -13.01 12.40 -8.40
C SER A 196 -11.48 12.39 -8.56
N LEU A 197 -10.96 12.42 -9.79
CA LEU A 197 -9.51 12.48 -10.04
C LEU A 197 -8.85 13.79 -9.57
N LEU A 198 -9.59 14.89 -9.50
CA LEU A 198 -9.06 16.15 -8.99
C LEU A 198 -9.08 16.28 -7.46
N VAL A 199 -9.92 15.51 -6.78
CA VAL A 199 -10.12 15.64 -5.32
C VAL A 199 -9.53 14.46 -4.56
N VAL A 200 -9.80 13.22 -5.00
CA VAL A 200 -9.42 12.02 -4.24
C VAL A 200 -7.90 11.81 -4.19
N PRO A 201 -7.15 11.86 -5.31
CA PRO A 201 -5.70 11.68 -5.26
C PRO A 201 -4.98 12.72 -4.40
N PRO A 202 -5.31 14.03 -4.42
CA PRO A 202 -4.74 14.99 -3.47
C PRO A 202 -5.02 14.65 -2.01
N MET A 203 -6.23 14.19 -1.66
CA MET A 203 -6.53 13.75 -0.29
C MET A 203 -5.66 12.55 0.10
N LEU A 204 -5.53 11.55 -0.78
CA LEU A 204 -4.67 10.40 -0.53
C LEU A 204 -3.18 10.80 -0.42
N ALA A 205 -2.72 11.76 -1.21
CA ALA A 205 -1.36 12.30 -1.14
C ALA A 205 -1.09 12.97 0.21
N ILE A 206 -2.01 13.80 0.70
CA ILE A 206 -1.90 14.44 2.02
C ILE A 206 -1.80 13.39 3.13
N MET A 207 -2.62 12.34 3.07
CA MET A 207 -2.57 11.24 4.03
C MET A 207 -1.23 10.48 3.95
N ASN A 208 -0.73 10.23 2.74
CA ASN A 208 0.58 9.60 2.54
C ASN A 208 1.73 10.44 3.10
N VAL A 209 1.68 11.77 2.97
CA VAL A 209 2.67 12.68 3.58
C VAL A 209 2.58 12.64 5.10
N PHE A 210 1.36 12.67 5.66
CA PHE A 210 1.15 12.58 7.11
C PHE A 210 1.71 11.27 7.70
N TRP A 211 1.44 10.13 7.06
CA TRP A 211 1.98 8.85 7.47
C TRP A 211 3.50 8.75 7.26
N PHE A 212 4.03 9.31 6.17
CA PHE A 212 5.47 9.37 5.94
C PHE A 212 6.18 10.15 7.03
N TRP A 213 5.61 11.28 7.46
CA TRP A 213 6.14 12.06 8.58
C TRP A 213 6.19 11.24 9.88
N LYS A 214 5.16 10.44 10.18
CA LYS A 214 5.17 9.54 11.34
C LYS A 214 6.29 8.50 11.26
N ILE A 215 6.48 7.88 10.10
CA ILE A 215 7.53 6.87 9.88
C ILE A 215 8.92 7.52 10.00
N ALA A 216 9.12 8.68 9.38
CA ALA A 216 10.39 9.43 9.44
C ALA A 216 10.74 9.81 10.89
N LYS A 217 9.77 10.30 11.64
CA LYS A 217 9.95 10.64 13.06
C LYS A 217 10.35 9.42 13.88
N GLU A 218 9.68 8.28 13.68
CA GLU A 218 10.03 7.04 14.37
C GLU A 218 11.46 6.55 14.03
N CYS A 219 11.93 6.75 12.79
CA CYS A 219 13.31 6.46 12.43
C CYS A 219 14.32 7.38 13.13
N MET A 220 13.98 8.65 13.33
CA MET A 220 14.85 9.63 14.01
C MET A 220 14.89 9.44 15.53
N ASP A 221 13.77 9.03 16.14
CA ASP A 221 13.65 8.88 17.59
C ASP A 221 14.20 7.52 18.11
N ASN A 222 14.53 6.57 17.22
CA ASN A 222 15.08 5.28 17.62
C ASN A 222 16.62 5.35 17.81
N ASP A 223 17.08 5.61 19.03
CA ASP A 223 18.50 5.45 19.45
C ASP A 223 19.07 4.04 19.14
N CYS A 224 18.18 3.05 19.00
CA CYS A 224 18.51 1.70 18.53
C CYS A 224 19.05 1.71 17.09
N PHE A 225 18.58 2.60 16.23
CA PHE A 225 19.00 2.71 14.84
C PHE A 225 20.47 3.17 14.75
N ASP A 226 20.83 4.21 15.51
CA ASP A 226 22.19 4.74 15.57
C ASP A 226 23.16 3.75 16.23
N SER A 227 22.75 3.08 17.31
CA SER A 227 23.59 2.06 17.97
C SER A 227 23.77 0.79 17.12
N GLN A 228 22.78 0.39 16.33
CA GLN A 228 22.88 -0.81 15.49
C GLN A 228 23.59 -0.52 14.17
N ILE A 229 23.41 0.65 13.56
CA ILE A 229 24.22 1.09 12.40
C ILE A 229 25.68 1.25 12.80
N SER A 230 25.97 1.85 13.94
CA SER A 230 27.35 1.95 14.43
C SER A 230 27.95 0.57 14.71
N ASN A 231 27.20 -0.36 15.31
CA ASN A 231 27.65 -1.74 15.47
C ASN A 231 27.87 -2.46 14.13
N TRP A 232 26.97 -2.29 13.16
CA TRP A 232 27.12 -2.86 11.81
C TRP A 232 28.31 -2.26 11.06
N ALA A 233 28.54 -0.95 11.17
CA ALA A 233 29.69 -0.28 10.59
C ALA A 233 30.99 -0.77 11.22
N VAL A 234 31.02 -0.95 12.54
CA VAL A 234 32.16 -1.52 13.27
C VAL A 234 32.41 -2.97 12.87
N GLU A 235 31.36 -3.77 12.69
CA GLU A 235 31.47 -5.17 12.28
C GLU A 235 31.88 -5.31 10.81
N TRP A 236 31.42 -4.42 9.93
CA TRP A 236 31.90 -4.29 8.54
C TRP A 236 33.38 -3.87 8.47
N ILE A 237 33.81 -2.92 9.30
CA ILE A 237 35.23 -2.52 9.39
C ILE A 237 36.09 -3.70 9.89
N ARG A 238 35.58 -4.50 10.83
CA ARG A 238 36.27 -5.73 11.29
C ARG A 238 36.35 -6.82 10.22
N LEU A 239 35.33 -6.94 9.36
CA LEU A 239 35.28 -7.94 8.28
C LEU A 239 36.07 -7.51 7.03
N GLY A 240 36.35 -6.21 6.86
CA GLY A 240 37.13 -5.65 5.74
C GLY A 240 38.60 -5.36 6.01
N LEU A 241 39.12 -5.71 7.20
CA LEU A 241 40.52 -5.52 7.63
C LEU A 241 41.35 -6.82 7.65
N HIS A 242 40.94 -7.85 6.91
CA HIS A 242 41.73 -9.07 6.68
C HIS A 242 41.90 -9.34 5.18
#